data_AF-A0A7M3MA69-F1
#
_entry.id   AF-A0A7M3MA69-F1
#
_cell.length_a   1.000
_cell.length_b   1.000
_cell.length_c   1.000
_cell.angle_alpha   90.00
_cell.angle_beta   90.00
_cell.angle_gamma   90.00
#
_symmetry.space_group_name_H-M   'P 1'
#
loop_
_entity.id
_entity.type
_entity.pdbx_description
1 polymer ?
#
loop_
_entity_poly.entity_id
_entity_poly.type
_entity_poly.pdbx_seq_one_letter_code
_entity_poly.pdbx_strand_id
1 'polypeptide(L)'
;MSTRKTRGSALRRDWLPILPELHEALEWWHSHRPYRGDNVFMMLDDTIHCYHQPGAPYKHRQKFMARLCKRAGIERPFGFQAIRHRRAVDLYKQGPRLRDIQLWLRHESAATTERSLKG
;
A
#
# COMPACT_ATOMS: atom_id res chain seq x y z
N MET A 1 2.19 -6.00 -9.85
CA MET A 1 2.94 -5.77 -8.59
C MET A 1 3.48 -7.08 -8.04
N SER A 2 4.81 -7.25 -8.02
CA SER A 2 5.50 -8.44 -7.50
C SER A 2 6.07 -8.19 -6.10
N THR A 3 5.91 -9.14 -5.17
CA THR A 3 6.50 -9.08 -3.82
C THR A 3 7.35 -10.31 -3.54
N ARG A 4 8.55 -10.10 -2.98
CA ARG A 4 9.54 -11.14 -2.66
C ARG A 4 9.57 -11.39 -1.15
N LYS A 5 8.64 -12.18 -0.62
CA LYS A 5 8.58 -12.53 0.81
C LYS A 5 8.12 -13.97 1.02
N THR A 6 8.92 -14.94 0.56
CA THR A 6 8.81 -16.36 0.91
C THR A 6 10.17 -16.99 1.11
N ARG A 7 10.20 -18.09 1.87
CA ARG A 7 11.39 -18.94 2.15
C ARG A 7 12.05 -19.53 0.87
N GLY A 8 11.46 -19.31 -0.31
CA GLY A 8 11.98 -19.76 -1.61
C GLY A 8 12.21 -18.65 -2.66
N SER A 9 12.01 -17.37 -2.33
CA SER A 9 12.26 -16.23 -3.22
C SER A 9 11.52 -16.22 -4.58
N ALA A 10 10.47 -17.02 -4.76
CA ALA A 10 9.70 -17.10 -5.99
C ALA A 10 8.81 -15.87 -6.20
N LEU A 11 8.77 -15.37 -7.44
CA LEU A 11 8.08 -14.15 -7.84
C LEU A 11 6.59 -14.42 -8.04
N ARG A 12 5.75 -14.08 -7.04
CA ARG A 12 4.30 -14.30 -7.15
C ARG A 12 3.59 -13.06 -7.71
N ARG A 13 2.74 -13.29 -8.71
CA ARG A 13 1.77 -12.32 -9.23
C ARG A 13 0.41 -12.71 -8.67
N ASP A 14 -0.12 -11.89 -7.77
CA ASP A 14 -1.50 -12.02 -7.29
C ASP A 14 -2.33 -10.86 -7.81
N TRP A 15 -3.49 -11.18 -8.36
CA TRP A 15 -4.52 -10.20 -8.69
C TRP A 15 -5.17 -9.75 -7.39
N LEU A 16 -5.11 -8.46 -7.10
CA LEU A 16 -5.90 -7.86 -6.03
C LEU A 16 -7.15 -7.25 -6.67
N PRO A 17 -8.35 -7.50 -6.12
CA PRO A 17 -9.50 -6.68 -6.45
C PRO A 17 -9.18 -5.22 -6.10
N ILE A 18 -9.18 -4.35 -7.11
CA ILE A 18 -9.02 -2.91 -6.94
C ILE A 18 -10.42 -2.34 -6.70
N LEU A 19 -10.59 -1.59 -5.61
CA LEU A 19 -11.83 -0.86 -5.35
C LEU A 19 -12.05 0.18 -6.46
N PRO A 20 -13.29 0.39 -6.94
CA PRO A 20 -13.57 1.35 -8.02
C PRO A 20 -12.95 2.73 -7.78
N GLU A 21 -13.05 3.24 -6.55
CA GLU A 21 -12.51 4.54 -6.16
C GLU A 21 -10.97 4.58 -6.26
N LEU A 22 -10.31 3.46 -5.97
CA LEU A 22 -8.87 3.33 -6.13
C LEU A 22 -8.49 3.23 -7.62
N HIS A 23 -9.31 2.57 -8.44
CA HIS A 23 -9.09 2.50 -9.88
C HIS A 23 -9.13 3.90 -10.51
N GLU A 24 -10.20 4.67 -10.24
CA GLU A 24 -10.37 6.03 -10.73
C GLU A 24 -9.21 6.96 -10.31
N ALA A 25 -8.81 6.88 -9.03
CA ALA A 25 -7.68 7.66 -8.53
C ALA A 25 -6.35 7.30 -9.23
N LEU A 26 -6.11 6.01 -9.50
CA LEU A 26 -4.92 5.54 -10.19
C LEU A 26 -4.93 5.92 -11.67
N GLU A 27 -6.09 5.89 -12.32
CA GLU A 27 -6.27 6.29 -13.72
C GLU A 27 -6.06 7.79 -13.92
N TRP A 28 -6.67 8.61 -13.04
CA TRP A 28 -6.43 10.05 -13.00
C TRP A 28 -4.93 10.33 -12.81
N TRP A 29 -4.30 9.66 -11.84
CA TRP A 29 -2.87 9.81 -11.57
C TRP A 29 -2.00 9.41 -12.77
N HIS A 30 -2.31 8.29 -13.43
CA HIS A 30 -1.59 7.83 -14.60
C HIS A 30 -1.61 8.86 -15.75
N SER A 31 -2.72 9.59 -15.87
CA SER A 31 -2.92 10.62 -16.90
C SER A 31 -2.27 11.96 -16.56
N HIS A 32 -2.18 12.33 -15.28
CA HIS A 32 -1.74 13.66 -14.82
C HIS A 32 -0.33 13.68 -14.19
N ARG A 33 0.32 12.53 -14.02
CA ARG A 33 1.67 12.46 -13.46
C ARG A 33 2.67 13.31 -14.29
N PRO A 34 3.58 14.04 -13.63
CA PRO A 34 4.54 14.91 -14.31
C PRO A 34 5.60 14.14 -15.11
N TYR A 35 5.89 12.90 -14.72
CA TYR A 35 6.90 12.06 -15.34
C TYR A 35 6.29 10.75 -15.86
N ARG A 36 6.73 10.31 -17.04
CA ARG A 36 6.36 9.01 -17.60
C ARG A 36 7.42 7.98 -17.26
N GLY A 37 7.00 6.86 -16.69
CA GLY A 37 7.88 5.74 -16.36
C GLY A 37 7.10 4.55 -15.82
N ASP A 38 7.80 3.45 -15.59
CA ASP A 38 7.19 2.17 -15.20
C ASP A 38 6.62 2.15 -13.77
N ASN A 39 7.03 3.12 -12.94
CA ASN A 39 6.64 3.17 -11.54
C ASN A 39 5.34 3.94 -11.36
N VAL A 40 4.36 3.34 -10.68
CA VAL A 40 3.12 4.03 -10.31
C VAL A 40 3.42 5.20 -9.35
N PHE A 41 4.30 4.99 -8.37
CA PHE A 41 4.69 6.03 -7.41
C PHE A 41 6.14 6.48 -7.66
N MET A 42 6.30 7.77 -7.90
CA MET A 42 7.57 8.39 -8.31
C MET A 42 7.88 9.65 -7.51
N MET A 43 9.13 10.05 -7.53
CA MET A 43 9.58 11.33 -6.98
C MET A 43 9.08 12.46 -7.86
N LEU A 44 8.29 13.37 -7.27
CA LEU A 44 7.64 14.51 -7.94
C LEU A 44 8.39 15.82 -7.74
N ASP A 45 9.39 15.80 -6.88
CA ASP A 45 10.20 16.95 -6.57
C ASP A 45 11.30 17.09 -7.64
N ASP A 46 11.51 18.32 -8.09
CA ASP A 46 12.46 18.68 -9.14
C ASP A 46 13.89 18.88 -8.61
N THR A 47 14.12 18.69 -7.30
CA THR A 47 15.45 18.78 -6.71
C THR A 47 16.34 17.65 -7.23
N ILE A 48 17.43 18.00 -7.90
CA ILE A 48 18.42 17.03 -8.35
C ILE A 48 19.44 16.85 -7.23
N HIS A 49 19.52 15.63 -6.67
CA HIS A 49 20.54 15.23 -5.71
C HIS A 49 21.05 13.84 -6.09
N CYS A 50 22.24 13.43 -5.63
CA CYS A 50 22.83 12.13 -5.98
C CYS A 50 21.98 10.89 -5.66
N TYR A 51 20.91 11.04 -4.86
CA TYR A 51 19.95 9.99 -4.53
C TYR A 51 18.49 10.37 -4.88
N HIS A 52 18.29 11.49 -5.55
CA HIS A 52 16.99 12.07 -5.88
C HIS A 52 16.98 12.49 -7.34
N GLN A 53 16.25 11.71 -8.15
CA GLN A 53 16.06 11.98 -9.57
C GLN A 53 14.55 12.13 -9.82
N PRO A 54 14.11 13.21 -10.47
CA PRO A 54 12.70 13.37 -10.81
C PRO A 54 12.21 12.18 -11.64
N GLY A 55 11.02 11.68 -11.33
CA GLY A 55 10.44 10.50 -11.99
C GLY A 55 10.99 9.14 -11.55
N ALA A 56 12.07 9.10 -10.75
CA ALA A 56 12.60 7.84 -10.20
C ALA A 56 11.63 7.24 -9.15
N PRO A 57 11.69 5.91 -8.89
CA PRO A 57 10.76 5.25 -7.97
C PRO A 57 10.77 5.86 -6.57
N TYR A 58 9.59 6.06 -5.98
CA TYR A 58 9.46 6.57 -4.62
C TYR A 58 9.82 5.49 -3.58
N LYS A 59 11.03 5.60 -2.98
CA LYS A 59 11.57 4.60 -2.03
C LYS A 59 11.38 4.99 -0.56
N HIS A 60 11.44 6.28 -0.23
CA HIS A 60 11.54 6.76 1.16
C HIS A 60 10.19 7.25 1.72
N ARG A 61 9.35 6.31 2.17
CA ARG A 61 8.00 6.60 2.71
C ARG A 61 7.90 6.83 4.21
N GLN A 62 9.02 6.86 4.95
CA GLN A 62 9.01 6.87 6.42
C GLN A 62 8.28 8.10 7.00
N LYS A 63 8.49 9.29 6.41
CA LYS A 63 7.85 10.55 6.84
C LYS A 63 6.48 10.79 6.20
N PHE A 64 6.08 9.97 5.22
CA PHE A 64 4.88 10.18 4.42
C PHE A 64 3.63 10.21 5.29
N MET A 65 3.41 9.14 6.07
CA MET A 65 2.22 9.02 6.92
C MET A 65 2.16 10.08 8.00
N ALA A 66 3.30 10.41 8.64
CA ALA A 66 3.35 11.45 9.65
C ALA A 66 2.94 12.83 9.09
N ARG A 67 3.45 13.19 7.91
CA ARG A 67 3.09 14.45 7.23
C ARG A 67 1.63 14.46 6.79
N LEU A 68 1.13 13.34 6.26
CA LEU A 68 -0.26 13.21 5.83
C LEU A 68 -1.22 13.33 7.02
N CYS A 69 -0.95 12.63 8.12
CA CYS A 69 -1.74 12.71 9.35
C CYS A 69 -1.75 14.15 9.91
N LYS A 70 -0.58 14.81 9.95
CA LYS A 70 -0.49 16.21 10.40
C LYS A 70 -1.34 17.14 9.51
N ARG A 71 -1.28 16.98 8.19
CA ARG A 71 -2.11 17.76 7.24
C ARG A 71 -3.60 17.51 7.41
N ALA A 72 -3.98 16.31 7.83
CA ALA A 72 -5.37 15.93 8.10
C ALA A 72 -5.84 16.27 9.54
N GLY A 73 -5.02 16.94 10.35
CA GLY A 73 -5.37 17.31 11.73
C GLY A 73 -5.36 16.13 12.72
N ILE A 74 -4.71 15.02 12.38
CA ILE A 74 -4.67 13.83 13.23
C ILE A 74 -3.55 13.98 14.26
N GLU A 75 -3.92 14.04 15.54
CA GLU A 75 -2.99 14.22 16.67
C GLU A 75 -2.01 13.06 16.83
N ARG A 76 -2.49 11.83 16.73
CA ARG A 76 -1.68 10.61 16.85
C ARG A 76 -1.51 9.95 15.47
N PRO A 77 -0.37 10.13 14.80
CA PRO A 77 -0.18 9.63 13.45
C PRO A 77 -0.18 8.10 13.43
N PHE A 78 -0.86 7.52 12.45
CA PHE A 78 -0.85 6.08 12.22
C PHE A 78 -0.05 5.72 10.97
N GLY A 79 0.48 4.49 10.94
CA GLY A 79 1.26 3.98 9.81
C GLY A 79 0.44 3.13 8.84
N PHE A 80 1.07 2.70 7.74
CA PHE A 80 0.47 1.78 6.77
C PHE A 80 0.02 0.45 7.39
N GLN A 81 0.70 -0.01 8.45
CA GLN A 81 0.31 -1.23 9.14
C GLN A 81 -1.04 -1.07 9.85
N ALA A 82 -1.31 0.10 10.42
CA ALA A 82 -2.60 0.40 11.04
C ALA A 82 -3.72 0.45 9.99
N ILE A 83 -3.47 1.03 8.81
CA ILE A 83 -4.43 1.01 7.68
C ILE A 83 -4.75 -0.43 7.27
N ARG A 84 -3.71 -1.26 7.08
CA ARG A 84 -3.89 -2.68 6.73
C ARG A 84 -4.70 -3.41 7.79
N HIS A 85 -4.36 -3.22 9.06
CA HIS A 85 -5.05 -3.84 10.19
C HIS A 85 -6.53 -3.42 10.22
N ARG A 86 -6.81 -2.11 10.10
CA ARG A 86 -8.18 -1.60 10.09
C ARG A 86 -9.02 -2.24 8.99
N ARG A 87 -8.47 -2.33 7.77
CA ARG A 87 -9.16 -2.98 6.66
C ARG A 87 -9.42 -4.46 6.92
N ALA A 88 -8.50 -5.18 7.56
CA ALA A 88 -8.70 -6.57 7.98
C ALA A 88 -9.88 -6.71 8.94
N VAL A 89 -9.94 -5.84 9.95
CA VAL A 89 -11.00 -5.82 10.97
C VAL A 89 -12.35 -5.45 10.38
N ASP A 90 -12.39 -4.41 9.53
CA ASP A 90 -13.63 -3.99 8.86
C ASP A 90 -14.16 -5.11 7.95
N LEU A 91 -13.28 -5.78 7.21
CA LEU A 91 -13.66 -6.96 6.44
C LEU A 91 -14.16 -8.08 7.37
N TYR A 92 -13.46 -8.43 8.45
CA TYR A 92 -13.90 -9.47 9.39
C TYR A 92 -15.31 -9.21 9.95
N LYS A 93 -15.62 -7.96 10.31
CA LYS A 93 -16.93 -7.57 10.84
C LYS A 93 -18.08 -7.68 9.83
N GLN A 94 -17.79 -7.63 8.52
CA GLN A 94 -18.80 -7.74 7.46
C GLN A 94 -19.23 -9.19 7.17
N GLY A 95 -18.66 -10.18 7.88
CA GLY A 95 -18.96 -11.60 7.67
C GLY A 95 -18.43 -12.29 6.39
N PRO A 96 -17.43 -11.77 5.63
CA PRO A 96 -16.82 -12.53 4.54
C PRO A 96 -16.06 -13.74 5.08
N ARG A 97 -15.89 -14.76 4.25
CA ARG A 97 -15.19 -15.98 4.66
C ARG A 97 -13.72 -15.65 4.85
N LEU A 98 -13.05 -16.26 5.84
CA LEU A 98 -11.65 -16.00 6.21
C LEU A 98 -10.68 -16.00 5.00
N ARG A 99 -10.97 -16.83 3.98
CA ARG A 99 -10.24 -16.88 2.70
C ARG A 99 -10.21 -15.54 1.93
N ASP A 100 -11.29 -14.78 1.98
CA ASP A 100 -11.44 -13.52 1.26
C ASP A 100 -10.56 -12.47 1.94
N ILE A 101 -10.54 -12.47 3.28
CA ILE A 101 -9.66 -11.63 4.10
C ILE A 101 -8.18 -11.97 3.84
N GLN A 102 -7.82 -13.25 3.71
CA GLN A 102 -6.46 -13.68 3.37
C GLN A 102 -6.01 -13.17 2.00
N LEU A 103 -6.90 -13.17 0.99
CA LEU A 103 -6.63 -12.64 -0.35
C LEU A 103 -6.35 -11.13 -0.30
N TRP A 104 -7.18 -10.36 0.42
CA TRP A 104 -7.01 -8.92 0.60
C TRP A 104 -5.71 -8.56 1.36
N LEU A 105 -5.33 -9.37 2.34
CA LEU A 105 -4.12 -9.15 3.13
C LEU A 105 -2.86 -9.72 2.50
N ARG A 106 -3.00 -10.56 1.46
CA ARG A 106 -1.92 -11.35 0.86
C ARG A 106 -1.13 -12.14 1.90
N HIS A 107 -1.82 -12.65 2.93
CA HIS A 107 -1.20 -13.48 3.95
C HIS A 107 -1.24 -14.94 3.51
N GLU A 108 -0.06 -15.57 3.42
CA GLU A 108 0.05 -16.99 3.03
C GLU A 108 -0.37 -17.95 4.16
N SER A 109 -0.38 -17.49 5.40
CA SER A 109 -0.78 -18.29 6.56
C SER A 109 -1.96 -17.66 7.28
N ALA A 110 -2.93 -18.51 7.65
CA ALA A 110 -4.05 -18.13 8.52
C ALA A 110 -3.56 -17.53 9.85
N ALA A 111 -2.40 -17.99 10.38
CA ALA A 111 -1.82 -17.49 11.61
C ALA A 111 -1.39 -16.00 11.55
N THR A 112 -0.96 -15.52 10.37
CA THR A 112 -0.60 -14.10 10.17
C THR A 112 -1.85 -13.20 10.12
N THR A 113 -2.97 -13.76 9.66
CA THR A 113 -4.28 -13.10 9.65
C THR A 113 -4.86 -13.04 11.05
N GLU A 114 -4.80 -14.13 11.82
CA GLU A 114 -5.21 -14.12 13.23
C GLU A 114 -4.41 -13.13 14.09
N ARG A 115 -3.09 -13.06 13.91
CA ARG A 115 -2.27 -12.06 14.62
C ARG A 115 -2.65 -10.63 14.24
N SER A 116 -3.14 -10.41 13.02
CA SER A 116 -3.65 -9.12 12.58
C SER A 116 -5.08 -8.84 13.02
N LEU A 117 -5.76 -9.78 13.70
CA LEU A 117 -7.12 -9.59 14.23
C LEU A 117 -7.15 -9.54 15.77
N LYS A 118 -6.10 -10.04 16.43
CA LYS A 118 -5.98 -10.15 17.90
C LYS A 118 -5.15 -9.04 18.58
N GLY A 119 -4.57 -8.11 17.82
CA GLY A 119 -3.82 -6.95 18.33
C GLY A 119 -4.56 -5.66 18.06
#